data_AF-A0A433YCC9-F1
#
_entry.id   AF-A0A433YCC9-F1
#
_cell.length_a   1.000
_cell.length_b   1.000
_cell.length_c   1.000
_cell.angle_alpha   90.00
_cell.angle_beta   90.00
_cell.angle_gamma   90.00
#
_symmetry.space_group_name_H-M   'P 1'
#
loop_
_entity.id
_entity.type
_entity.pdbx_description
1 polymer ?
#
loop_
_entity_poly.entity_id
_entity_poly.type
_entity_poly.pdbx_seq_one_letter_code
_entity_poly.pdbx_strand_id
1 'polypeptide(L)'
;MKDISWYVQEIHKIRQLNWLDFDENEQKSLNRNFDSLKRQLESCLSTVMKREPLDRIIRLEIEQFFMPIDTMFKIYQRLLKIEPKDFSVFVDFADYLLLYGPDWEEEANDTLMYVTSNDLQGMYRVALSVNYDKYNE
;
A
#
# COMPACT_ATOMS: atom_id res chain seq x y z
N MET A 1 16.95 -13.65 -4.15
CA MET A 1 15.69 -13.03 -3.70
C MET A 1 15.28 -12.01 -4.74
N LYS A 2 14.03 -12.00 -5.19
CA LYS A 2 13.58 -11.05 -6.24
C LYS A 2 13.34 -9.67 -5.63
N ASP A 3 13.54 -8.61 -6.42
CA ASP A 3 13.30 -7.23 -6.02
C ASP A 3 11.79 -6.95 -5.92
N ILE A 4 11.38 -5.98 -5.08
CA ILE A 4 9.98 -5.55 -4.94
C ILE A 4 9.39 -5.09 -6.26
N SER A 5 10.20 -4.46 -7.12
CA SER A 5 9.81 -4.03 -8.45
C SER A 5 9.32 -5.19 -9.33
N TRP A 6 9.92 -6.37 -9.17
CA TRP A 6 9.52 -7.56 -9.91
C TRP A 6 8.13 -8.04 -9.47
N TYR A 7 7.88 -8.14 -8.16
CA TYR A 7 6.56 -8.57 -7.66
C TYR A 7 5.45 -7.61 -8.11
N VAL A 8 5.71 -6.31 -8.06
CA VAL A 8 4.76 -5.27 -8.48
C VAL A 8 4.42 -5.40 -9.96
N GLN A 9 5.41 -5.64 -10.81
CA GLN A 9 5.19 -5.87 -12.25
C GLN A 9 4.36 -7.13 -12.51
N GLU A 10 4.60 -8.22 -11.78
CA GLU A 10 3.83 -9.46 -11.95
C GLU A 10 2.39 -9.33 -11.44
N ILE A 11 2.19 -8.66 -10.30
CA ILE A 11 0.85 -8.31 -9.80
C ILE A 11 0.11 -7.46 -10.83
N HIS A 12 0.76 -6.42 -11.36
CA HIS A 12 0.18 -5.58 -12.39
C HIS A 12 -0.23 -6.39 -13.62
N LYS A 13 0.63 -7.28 -14.13
CA LYS A 13 0.29 -8.16 -15.27
C LYS A 13 -0.96 -9.00 -15.01
N ILE A 14 -1.08 -9.62 -13.84
CA ILE A 14 -2.27 -10.42 -13.50
C ILE A 14 -3.52 -9.55 -13.47
N ARG A 15 -3.43 -8.34 -12.91
CA ARG A 15 -4.56 -7.38 -12.84
C ARG A 15 -5.04 -6.88 -14.19
N GLN A 16 -4.16 -6.87 -15.21
CA GLN A 16 -4.50 -6.46 -16.58
C GLN A 16 -5.10 -7.60 -17.42
N LEU A 17 -5.16 -8.83 -16.90
CA LEU A 17 -5.78 -9.94 -17.63
C LEU A 17 -7.30 -9.77 -17.72
N ASN A 18 -7.87 -10.12 -18.86
CA ASN A 18 -9.30 -10.27 -19.00
C ASN A 18 -9.73 -11.64 -18.41
N TRP A 19 -10.34 -11.61 -17.22
CA TRP A 19 -10.71 -12.81 -16.48
C TRP A 19 -11.71 -13.71 -17.21
N LEU A 20 -12.45 -13.17 -18.19
CA LEU A 20 -13.40 -13.93 -19.01
C LEU A 20 -12.72 -14.91 -19.98
N ASP A 21 -11.42 -14.74 -20.23
CA ASP A 21 -10.65 -15.61 -21.12
C ASP A 21 -10.18 -16.91 -20.44
N PHE A 22 -10.44 -17.05 -19.13
CA PHE A 22 -9.95 -18.15 -18.30
C PHE A 22 -11.10 -18.97 -17.72
N ASP A 23 -10.90 -20.29 -17.66
CA ASP A 23 -11.83 -21.18 -16.96
C ASP A 23 -11.72 -21.07 -15.43
N GLU A 24 -12.63 -21.73 -14.71
CA GLU A 24 -12.67 -21.66 -13.25
C GLU A 24 -11.37 -22.15 -12.58
N ASN A 25 -10.72 -23.17 -13.13
CA ASN A 25 -9.48 -23.71 -12.56
C ASN A 25 -8.29 -22.78 -12.83
N GLU A 26 -8.24 -22.19 -14.02
CA GLU A 26 -7.25 -21.18 -14.39
C GLU A 26 -7.40 -19.92 -13.52
N GLN A 27 -8.62 -19.43 -13.34
CA GLN A 27 -8.92 -18.30 -12.45
C GLN A 27 -8.50 -18.60 -11.00
N LYS A 28 -8.79 -19.81 -10.49
CA LYS A 28 -8.32 -20.24 -9.17
C LYS A 28 -6.79 -20.27 -9.08
N SER A 29 -6.11 -20.73 -10.12
CA SER A 29 -4.65 -20.77 -10.19
C SER A 29 -4.05 -19.36 -10.21
N LEU A 30 -4.64 -18.45 -11.01
CA LEU A 30 -4.25 -17.04 -11.08
C LEU A 30 -4.45 -16.33 -9.74
N ASN A 31 -5.58 -16.55 -9.06
CA ASN A 31 -5.83 -16.01 -7.71
C ASN A 31 -4.78 -16.50 -6.70
N ARG A 32 -4.47 -17.80 -6.68
CA ARG A 32 -3.42 -18.34 -5.80
C ARG A 32 -2.05 -17.75 -6.11
N ASN A 33 -1.73 -17.54 -7.38
CA ASN A 33 -0.50 -16.90 -7.80
C ASN A 33 -0.45 -15.44 -7.33
N PHE A 34 -1.54 -14.69 -7.55
CA PHE A 34 -1.70 -13.32 -7.06
C PHE A 34 -1.49 -13.23 -5.54
N ASP A 35 -2.15 -14.07 -4.76
CA ASP A 35 -2.01 -14.10 -3.30
C ASP A 35 -0.59 -14.46 -2.84
N SER A 36 0.08 -15.33 -3.60
CA SER A 36 1.48 -15.69 -3.35
C SER A 36 2.41 -14.51 -3.62
N LEU A 37 2.23 -13.81 -4.76
CA LEU A 37 3.01 -12.63 -5.13
C LEU A 37 2.80 -11.49 -4.12
N LYS A 38 1.54 -11.23 -3.73
CA LYS A 38 1.19 -10.24 -2.71
C LYS A 38 1.91 -10.51 -1.39
N ARG A 39 1.82 -11.74 -0.86
CA ARG A 39 2.50 -12.13 0.39
C ARG A 39 4.02 -12.00 0.29
N GLN A 40 4.61 -12.37 -0.85
CA GLN A 40 6.05 -12.24 -1.05
C GLN A 40 6.48 -10.77 -1.13
N LEU A 41 5.73 -9.92 -1.83
CA LEU A 41 5.96 -8.48 -1.86
C LEU A 41 5.94 -7.89 -0.44
N GLU A 42 4.87 -8.16 0.31
CA GLU A 42 4.68 -7.65 1.67
C GLU A 42 5.79 -8.10 2.61
N SER A 43 6.23 -9.36 2.52
CA SER A 43 7.39 -9.86 3.26
C SER A 43 8.67 -9.10 2.91
N CYS A 44 8.90 -8.81 1.63
CA CYS A 44 10.08 -8.10 1.15
C CYS A 44 10.10 -6.61 1.55
N LEU A 45 8.94 -5.97 1.78
CA LEU A 45 8.88 -4.54 2.15
C LEU A 45 9.74 -4.22 3.38
N SER A 46 9.79 -5.12 4.36
CA SER A 46 10.60 -4.96 5.57
C SER A 46 12.11 -4.81 5.31
N THR A 47 12.58 -5.32 4.15
CA THR A 47 13.99 -5.30 3.75
C THR A 47 14.36 -4.08 2.90
N VAL A 48 13.38 -3.31 2.43
CA VAL A 48 13.59 -2.15 1.55
C VAL A 48 14.14 -0.99 2.36
N MET A 49 15.38 -0.57 2.12
CA MET A 49 16.04 0.49 2.91
C MET A 49 16.06 1.86 2.22
N LYS A 50 15.51 1.95 1.01
CA LYS A 50 15.58 3.13 0.16
C LYS A 50 14.18 3.58 -0.24
N ARG A 51 14.01 4.89 -0.38
CA ARG A 51 12.75 5.52 -0.78
C ARG A 51 12.40 5.23 -2.24
N GLU A 52 13.38 5.28 -3.14
CA GLU A 52 13.14 5.32 -4.59
C GLU A 52 12.32 4.14 -5.12
N PRO A 53 12.49 2.88 -4.64
CA PRO A 53 11.62 1.78 -5.04
C PRO A 53 10.17 1.97 -4.61
N LEU A 54 9.92 2.52 -3.43
CA LEU A 54 8.55 2.72 -2.90
C LEU A 54 7.84 3.85 -3.64
N ASP A 55 8.53 4.97 -3.90
CA ASP A 55 7.98 6.08 -4.69
C ASP A 55 7.55 5.64 -6.09
N ARG A 56 8.31 4.75 -6.72
CA ARG A 56 7.95 4.19 -8.03
C ARG A 56 6.66 3.38 -7.97
N ILE A 57 6.45 2.63 -6.89
CA ILE A 57 5.25 1.82 -6.71
C ILE A 57 4.04 2.72 -6.46
N ILE A 58 4.19 3.72 -5.58
CA ILE A 58 3.12 4.70 -5.28
C ILE A 58 2.70 5.42 -6.56
N ARG A 59 3.66 5.93 -7.35
CA ARG A 59 3.35 6.60 -8.62
C ARG A 59 2.62 5.66 -9.58
N LEU A 60 3.09 4.41 -9.73
CA LEU A 60 2.46 3.45 -10.62
C LEU A 60 1.03 3.12 -10.18
N GLU A 61 0.79 3.00 -8.88
CA GLU A 61 -0.55 2.74 -8.34
C GLU A 61 -1.51 3.90 -8.62
N ILE A 62 -1.09 5.15 -8.37
CA ILE A 62 -1.91 6.34 -8.64
C ILE A 62 -2.29 6.43 -10.13
N GLU A 63 -1.42 5.96 -11.03
CA GLU A 63 -1.67 5.96 -12.46
C GLU A 63 -2.56 4.79 -12.93
N GLN A 64 -2.57 3.65 -12.22
CA GLN A 64 -3.08 2.37 -12.76
C GLN A 64 -4.09 1.63 -11.87
N PHE A 65 -4.24 2.00 -10.61
CA PHE A 65 -5.25 1.45 -9.67
C PHE A 65 -5.29 -0.09 -9.65
N PHE A 66 -4.18 -0.75 -9.35
CA PHE A 66 -4.03 -2.21 -9.48
C PHE A 66 -3.63 -2.92 -8.17
N MET A 67 -2.98 -2.21 -7.26
CA MET A 67 -2.50 -2.75 -6.00
C MET A 67 -3.63 -2.93 -5.01
N PRO A 68 -3.62 -4.01 -4.21
CA PRO A 68 -4.47 -4.11 -3.03
C PRO A 68 -4.23 -2.94 -2.08
N ILE A 69 -5.32 -2.36 -1.57
CA ILE A 69 -5.32 -1.26 -0.61
C ILE A 69 -4.48 -1.61 0.62
N ASP A 70 -4.65 -2.82 1.17
CA ASP A 70 -3.91 -3.28 2.34
C ASP A 70 -2.39 -3.39 2.08
N THR A 71 -1.99 -3.71 0.85
CA THR A 71 -0.57 -3.69 0.46
C THR A 71 -0.06 -2.26 0.31
N MET A 72 -0.86 -1.34 -0.19
CA MET A 72 -0.50 0.08 -0.27
C MET A 72 -0.31 0.71 1.10
N PHE A 73 -1.15 0.36 2.09
CA PHE A 73 -0.94 0.80 3.48
C PHE A 73 0.45 0.38 3.98
N LYS A 74 0.85 -0.88 3.76
CA LYS A 74 2.17 -1.40 4.14
C LYS A 74 3.31 -0.68 3.40
N ILE A 75 3.10 -0.27 2.15
CA ILE A 75 4.08 0.50 1.35
C ILE A 75 4.29 1.90 1.95
N TYR A 76 3.21 2.64 2.20
CA TYR A 76 3.28 3.96 2.85
C TYR A 76 3.90 3.87 4.24
N GLN A 77 3.45 2.91 5.07
CA GLN A 77 4.03 2.69 6.39
C GLN A 77 5.51 2.33 6.34
N ARG A 78 5.97 1.61 5.30
CA ARG A 78 7.40 1.37 5.11
C ARG A 78 8.13 2.65 4.73
N LEU A 79 7.58 3.46 3.83
CA LEU A 79 8.17 4.73 3.42
C LEU A 79 8.30 5.70 4.61
N LEU A 80 7.26 5.80 5.44
CA LEU A 80 7.28 6.58 6.68
C LEU A 80 8.37 6.12 7.66
N LYS A 81 8.71 4.82 7.69
CA LYS A 81 9.82 4.30 8.52
C LYS A 81 11.19 4.65 7.94
N ILE A 82 11.32 4.84 6.63
CA ILE A 82 12.57 5.21 5.95
C ILE A 82 12.79 6.71 6.02
N GLU A 83 11.75 7.52 5.82
CA GLU A 83 11.80 8.97 5.75
C GLU A 83 11.01 9.63 6.90
N PRO A 84 11.51 9.53 8.14
CA PRO A 84 10.70 9.78 9.32
C PRO A 84 10.33 11.23 9.60
N LYS A 85 10.84 12.15 8.78
CA LYS A 85 10.63 13.59 8.97
C LYS A 85 10.02 14.22 7.72
N ASP A 86 9.68 13.42 6.72
CA ASP A 86 9.04 13.93 5.52
C ASP A 86 7.53 13.98 5.72
N PHE A 87 7.04 15.17 6.02
CA PHE A 87 5.63 15.40 6.30
C PHE A 87 4.77 15.20 5.05
N SER A 88 5.34 15.33 3.85
CA SER A 88 4.59 15.11 2.62
C SER A 88 4.10 13.66 2.52
N VAL A 89 4.89 12.69 3.00
CA VAL A 89 4.50 11.28 2.98
C VAL A 89 3.30 11.00 3.88
N PHE A 90 3.18 11.72 5.01
CA PHE A 90 2.01 11.61 5.88
C PHE A 90 0.75 12.18 5.23
N VAL A 91 0.88 13.31 4.53
CA VAL A 91 -0.21 13.90 3.75
C VAL A 91 -0.62 12.97 2.62
N ASP A 92 0.33 12.50 1.81
CA ASP A 92 0.08 11.59 0.69
C ASP A 92 -0.62 10.30 1.17
N PHE A 93 -0.26 9.79 2.35
CA PHE A 93 -0.91 8.62 2.92
C PHE A 93 -2.33 8.92 3.40
N ALA A 94 -2.56 10.05 4.08
CA ALA A 94 -3.90 10.46 4.49
C ALA A 94 -4.83 10.69 3.29
N ASP A 95 -4.33 11.32 2.23
CA ASP A 95 -5.07 11.51 0.98
C ASP A 95 -5.40 10.17 0.31
N TYR A 96 -4.46 9.21 0.35
CA TYR A 96 -4.71 7.86 -0.12
C TYR A 96 -5.84 7.18 0.67
N LEU A 97 -5.90 7.33 2.00
CA LEU A 97 -6.99 6.77 2.81
C LEU A 97 -8.35 7.35 2.42
N LEU A 98 -8.43 8.66 2.25
CA LEU A 98 -9.66 9.35 1.86
C LEU A 98 -10.16 8.95 0.45
N LEU A 99 -9.25 8.54 -0.44
CA LEU A 99 -9.59 8.09 -1.78
C LEU A 99 -10.35 6.76 -1.81
N TYR A 100 -10.06 5.84 -0.89
CA TYR A 100 -10.60 4.47 -0.90
C TYR A 100 -11.78 4.24 0.06
N GLY A 101 -12.23 5.26 0.80
CA GLY A 101 -13.54 5.24 1.45
C GLY A 101 -13.57 5.80 2.88
N PRO A 102 -14.77 5.83 3.49
CA PRO A 102 -14.98 6.40 4.82
C PRO A 102 -14.38 5.56 5.96
N ASP A 103 -14.02 4.31 5.70
CA ASP A 103 -13.54 3.36 6.72
C ASP A 103 -12.27 3.84 7.45
N TRP A 104 -11.47 4.70 6.82
CA TRP A 104 -10.24 5.28 7.39
C TRP A 104 -10.24 6.82 7.42
N GLU A 105 -11.42 7.44 7.36
CA GLU A 105 -11.55 8.90 7.36
C GLU A 105 -11.07 9.51 8.70
N GLU A 106 -11.32 8.84 9.83
CA GLU A 106 -10.85 9.26 11.15
C GLU A 106 -9.32 9.30 11.19
N GLU A 107 -8.65 8.21 10.78
CA GLU A 107 -7.19 8.13 10.76
C GLU A 107 -6.56 9.14 9.79
N ALA A 108 -7.19 9.39 8.65
CA ALA A 108 -6.74 10.39 7.70
C ALA A 108 -6.82 11.80 8.31
N ASN A 109 -7.98 12.17 8.87
CA ASN A 109 -8.19 13.48 9.49
C ASN A 109 -7.29 13.71 10.70
N ASP A 110 -7.10 12.69 11.54
CA ASP A 110 -6.17 12.76 12.67
C ASP A 110 -4.73 12.97 12.18
N THR A 111 -4.30 12.24 11.16
CA THR A 111 -2.96 12.40 10.56
C THR A 111 -2.77 13.84 10.07
N LEU A 112 -3.73 14.39 9.32
CA LEU A 112 -3.68 15.76 8.80
C LEU A 112 -3.71 16.83 9.92
N MET A 113 -4.45 16.58 11.00
CA MET A 113 -4.43 17.43 12.19
C MET A 113 -3.04 17.45 12.84
N TYR A 114 -2.39 16.30 12.97
CA TYR A 114 -1.03 16.22 13.53
C TYR A 114 0.02 16.84 12.59
N VAL A 115 -0.15 16.74 11.27
CA VAL A 115 0.67 17.47 10.28
C VAL A 115 0.54 18.98 10.52
N THR A 116 -0.68 19.50 10.66
CA THR A 116 -0.94 20.93 10.87
C THR A 116 -0.34 21.45 12.18
N SER A 117 -0.34 20.63 13.22
CA SER A 117 0.24 20.98 14.53
C SER A 117 1.75 20.68 14.64
N ASN A 118 2.38 20.15 13.58
CA ASN A 118 3.76 19.66 13.57
C ASN A 118 4.06 18.60 14.65
N ASP A 119 3.07 17.81 15.07
CA ASP A 119 3.24 16.74 16.04
C ASP A 119 3.65 15.43 15.36
N LEU A 120 4.97 15.24 15.22
CA LEU A 120 5.52 14.06 14.57
C LEU A 120 5.13 12.75 15.29
N GLN A 121 5.02 12.76 16.62
CA GLN A 121 4.65 11.54 17.36
C GLN A 121 3.19 11.16 17.12
N GLY A 122 2.30 12.16 17.09
CA GLY A 122 0.90 11.99 16.73
C GLY A 122 0.74 11.42 15.32
N MET A 123 1.41 12.03 14.33
CA MET A 123 1.41 11.55 12.94
C MET A 123 1.81 10.08 12.84
N TYR A 124 2.90 9.70 13.52
CA TYR A 124 3.39 8.33 13.50
C TYR A 124 2.47 7.32 14.13
N ARG A 125 1.91 7.67 15.30
CA ARG A 125 1.04 6.79 16.06
C ARG A 125 -0.16 6.39 15.20
N VAL A 126 -0.77 7.34 14.52
CA VAL A 126 -1.94 7.11 13.67
C VAL A 126 -1.55 6.38 12.39
N ALA A 127 -0.59 6.89 11.62
CA ALA A 127 -0.23 6.31 10.34
C ALA A 127 0.25 4.85 10.45
N LEU A 128 0.96 4.49 11.53
CA LEU A 128 1.41 3.12 11.76
C LEU A 128 0.34 2.21 12.38
N SER A 129 -0.76 2.76 12.92
CA SER A 129 -1.89 1.97 13.44
C SER A 129 -2.96 1.67 12.39
N VAL A 130 -2.94 2.36 11.24
CA VAL A 130 -3.88 2.10 10.14
C VAL A 130 -3.83 0.62 9.76
N ASN A 131 -5.00 -0.03 9.82
CA ASN A 131 -5.18 -1.43 9.51
C ASN A 131 -6.38 -1.59 8.58
N TYR A 132 -6.19 -2.34 7.49
CA TYR A 132 -7.25 -2.62 6.52
C TYR A 132 -8.37 -3.47 7.14
N ASP A 133 -8.04 -4.39 8.05
CA ASP A 133 -9.01 -5.32 8.62
C ASP A 133 -9.71 -4.80 9.90
N LYS A 134 -9.65 -3.49 10.17
CA LYS A 134 -10.17 -2.86 11.41
C LYS A 134 -11.62 -3.25 11.75
N TYR A 135 -12.45 -3.52 10.74
CA TYR A 135 -13.88 -3.84 10.88
C TYR A 135 -14.26 -5.28 10.51
N ASN A 136 -13.27 -6.16 10.30
CA ASN A 136 -13.48 -7.54 9.85
C ASN A 136 -13.31 -8.59 10.98
N GLU A 137 -13.51 -8.21 12.25
CA GLU A 137 -13.50 -9.13 13.40
C GLU A 137 -14.88 -9.78 13.68
#